data_AF-A0ABD2E104-F1
#
_entry.id   AF-A0ABD2E104-F1
#
_cell.length_a   1.000
_cell.length_b   1.000
_cell.length_c   1.000
_cell.angle_alpha   90.00
_cell.angle_beta   90.00
_cell.angle_gamma   90.00
#
_symmetry.space_group_name_H-M   'P 1'
#
loop_
_entity.id
_entity.type
_entity.pdbx_description
1 polymer ?
#
loop_
_entity_poly.entity_id
_entity_poly.type
_entity_poly.pdbx_seq_one_letter_code
_entity_poly.pdbx_strand_id
1 'polypeptide(L)'
;MTSIKEQAAISRLLSFLQEWDNAGKVARNHILNNFIENNQGKTAPELEQEFSQGASLFLVRLTTSLRITYMTGSCLEKLLRSIGIFLSAVSSNRYLIEFLEVGGVLTLLEILGLEKIKEEDKKESIKLLQVVANSGRKYKELICESYAIELIKDLVTYDDVRLALLKGLVALLIPSLKETSKLQSKILNDSSVLQLTAHLPMFLQQASAAKAIGVLARSNWSIAEELLHLRVVHNLMAAMGNTDHSNSQRLASLTLEYFVQMFPVVEEHVRRSMGEELYQLFLSNPEDLYMKIDSIQADILAANKVNISKALYLYSRTYSDVSFPFGPHGAGQMAYVTHYQEDGEPTE
;
A
#
# COMPACT_ATOMS: atom_id res chain seq x y z
N MET A 1 -33.93 -26.27 -14.39
CA MET A 1 -34.34 -27.21 -13.33
C MET A 1 -33.07 -27.88 -12.82
N THR A 2 -32.63 -27.53 -11.61
CA THR A 2 -31.49 -28.19 -10.96
C THR A 2 -31.82 -29.66 -10.72
N SER A 3 -30.86 -30.55 -10.96
CA SER A 3 -31.05 -31.98 -10.76
C SER A 3 -31.23 -32.30 -9.29
N ILE A 4 -32.01 -33.34 -8.95
CA ILE A 4 -32.19 -33.82 -7.56
C ILE A 4 -30.83 -34.06 -6.87
N LYS A 5 -29.81 -34.50 -7.64
CA LYS A 5 -28.45 -34.69 -7.14
C LYS A 5 -27.75 -33.37 -6.78
N GLU A 6 -27.91 -32.33 -7.60
CA GLU A 6 -27.34 -31.00 -7.34
C GLU A 6 -27.98 -30.37 -6.10
N GLN A 7 -29.29 -30.48 -5.97
CA GLN A 7 -30.02 -29.94 -4.83
C GLN A 7 -29.58 -30.60 -3.51
N ALA A 8 -29.38 -31.92 -3.51
CA ALA A 8 -28.85 -32.64 -2.36
C ALA A 8 -27.39 -32.23 -2.02
N ALA A 9 -26.57 -31.91 -3.03
CA ALA A 9 -25.19 -31.47 -2.83
C ALA A 9 -25.14 -30.06 -2.21
N ILE A 10 -25.96 -29.14 -2.71
CA ILE A 10 -26.12 -27.78 -2.14
C ILE A 10 -26.61 -27.85 -0.69
N SER A 11 -27.58 -28.71 -0.37
CA SER A 11 -28.05 -28.87 1.01
C SER A 11 -26.94 -29.37 1.95
N ARG A 12 -26.06 -30.27 1.48
CA ARG A 12 -24.89 -30.72 2.27
C ARG A 12 -23.89 -29.60 2.52
N LEU A 13 -23.59 -28.79 1.49
CA LEU A 13 -22.74 -27.61 1.64
C LEU A 13 -23.31 -26.66 2.70
N LEU A 14 -24.59 -26.31 2.60
CA LEU A 14 -25.22 -25.38 3.55
C LEU A 14 -25.20 -25.92 4.98
N SER A 15 -25.47 -27.22 5.16
CA SER A 15 -25.37 -27.88 6.45
C SER A 15 -23.94 -27.81 7.01
N PHE A 16 -22.93 -28.05 6.18
CA PHE A 16 -21.52 -27.96 6.58
C PHE A 16 -21.14 -26.53 7.00
N LEU A 17 -21.55 -25.51 6.23
CA LEU A 17 -21.29 -24.11 6.56
C LEU A 17 -21.99 -23.70 7.85
N GLN A 18 -23.23 -24.16 8.07
CA GLN A 18 -23.97 -23.92 9.31
C GLN A 18 -23.34 -24.62 10.51
N GLU A 19 -22.77 -25.81 10.32
CA GLU A 19 -22.01 -26.51 11.35
C GLU A 19 -20.77 -25.70 11.75
N TRP A 20 -20.02 -25.17 10.77
CA TRP A 20 -18.88 -24.28 11.03
C TRP A 20 -19.28 -23.02 11.82
N ASP A 21 -20.35 -22.36 11.38
CA ASP A 21 -20.81 -21.09 11.93
C ASP A 21 -21.24 -21.27 13.42
N ASN A 22 -21.89 -22.39 13.76
CA ASN A 22 -22.33 -22.72 15.12
C ASN A 22 -21.27 -23.44 15.98
N ALA A 23 -20.17 -23.89 15.39
CA ALA A 23 -19.18 -24.70 16.08
C ALA A 23 -18.37 -23.91 17.12
N GLY A 24 -18.23 -24.48 18.32
CA GLY A 24 -17.26 -24.03 19.33
C GLY A 24 -15.81 -24.42 18.99
N LYS A 25 -14.86 -24.02 19.84
CA LYS A 25 -13.41 -24.23 19.59
C LYS A 25 -13.03 -25.67 19.24
N VAL A 26 -13.56 -26.65 19.98
CA VAL A 26 -13.25 -28.08 19.78
C VAL A 26 -13.84 -28.60 18.47
N ALA A 27 -15.10 -28.27 18.18
CA ALA A 27 -15.77 -28.67 16.95
C ALA A 27 -15.08 -28.05 15.71
N ARG A 28 -14.71 -26.77 15.76
CA ARG A 28 -13.94 -26.12 14.67
C ARG A 28 -12.58 -26.80 14.45
N ASN A 29 -11.89 -27.22 15.50
CA ASN A 29 -10.64 -27.97 15.36
C ASN A 29 -10.86 -29.28 14.59
N HIS A 30 -11.92 -30.02 14.92
CA HIS A 30 -12.26 -31.26 14.23
C HIS A 30 -12.63 -31.02 12.77
N ILE A 31 -13.45 -30.01 12.49
CA ILE A 31 -13.79 -29.62 11.11
C ILE A 31 -12.53 -29.26 10.31
N LEU A 32 -11.61 -28.49 10.88
CA LEU A 32 -10.34 -28.13 10.22
C LEU A 32 -9.47 -29.36 9.94
N ASN A 33 -9.35 -30.30 10.89
CA ASN A 33 -8.57 -31.53 10.67
C ASN A 33 -9.15 -32.34 9.51
N ASN A 34 -10.46 -32.61 9.56
CA ASN A 34 -11.14 -33.36 8.51
C ASN A 34 -11.01 -32.66 7.15
N PHE A 35 -11.10 -31.33 7.12
CA PHE A 35 -10.90 -30.57 5.89
C PHE A 35 -9.48 -30.73 5.35
N ILE A 36 -8.46 -30.58 6.19
CA ILE A 36 -7.04 -30.69 5.80
C ILE A 36 -6.74 -32.09 5.25
N GLU A 37 -7.15 -33.14 5.96
CA GLU A 37 -6.90 -34.53 5.57
C GLU A 37 -7.53 -34.88 4.22
N ASN A 38 -8.76 -34.38 3.97
CA ASN A 38 -9.50 -34.71 2.76
C ASN A 38 -9.14 -33.85 1.55
N ASN A 39 -8.58 -32.65 1.75
CA ASN A 39 -8.43 -31.65 0.68
C ASN A 39 -6.98 -31.29 0.34
N GLN A 40 -6.00 -31.82 1.06
CA GLN A 40 -4.60 -31.58 0.74
C GLN A 40 -4.24 -32.04 -0.68
N GLY A 41 -3.67 -31.14 -1.48
CA GLY A 41 -3.20 -31.45 -2.84
C GLY A 41 -4.27 -31.37 -3.94
N LYS A 42 -5.51 -31.01 -3.60
CA LYS A 42 -6.56 -30.77 -4.61
C LYS A 42 -6.33 -29.49 -5.41
N THR A 43 -6.80 -29.52 -6.64
CA THR A 43 -6.88 -28.37 -7.55
C THR A 43 -8.13 -27.53 -7.26
N ALA A 44 -8.16 -26.28 -7.72
CA ALA A 44 -9.31 -25.41 -7.50
C ALA A 44 -10.64 -25.99 -8.06
N PRO A 45 -10.67 -26.61 -9.26
CA PRO A 45 -11.88 -27.28 -9.76
C PRO A 45 -12.35 -28.44 -8.88
N GLU A 46 -11.44 -29.22 -8.30
CA GLU A 46 -11.80 -30.33 -7.39
C GLU A 46 -12.37 -29.80 -6.07
N LEU A 47 -11.80 -28.71 -5.54
CA LEU A 47 -12.37 -28.02 -4.38
C LEU A 47 -13.77 -27.48 -4.70
N GLU A 48 -13.96 -26.82 -5.83
CA GLU A 48 -15.30 -26.38 -6.23
C GLU A 48 -16.26 -27.55 -6.40
N GLN A 49 -15.82 -28.68 -6.95
CA GLN A 49 -16.67 -29.86 -7.06
C GLN A 49 -17.08 -30.42 -5.68
N GLU A 50 -16.17 -30.47 -4.72
CA GLU A 50 -16.45 -30.90 -3.35
C GLU A 50 -17.48 -29.99 -2.67
N PHE A 51 -17.32 -28.68 -2.86
CA PHE A 51 -18.17 -27.67 -2.24
C PHE A 51 -19.34 -27.24 -3.13
N SER A 52 -19.76 -28.04 -4.10
CA SER A 52 -20.91 -27.73 -4.98
C SER A 52 -20.85 -26.32 -5.59
N GLN A 53 -19.66 -25.92 -6.08
CA GLN A 53 -19.32 -24.60 -6.62
C GLN A 53 -19.35 -23.45 -5.59
N GLY A 54 -19.27 -23.78 -4.30
CA GLY A 54 -19.31 -22.85 -3.19
C GLY A 54 -18.04 -22.84 -2.33
N ALA A 55 -16.87 -23.24 -2.86
CA ALA A 55 -15.66 -23.38 -2.05
C ALA A 55 -15.19 -22.03 -1.47
N SER A 56 -15.35 -20.94 -2.24
CA SER A 56 -15.12 -19.56 -1.77
C SER A 56 -15.92 -19.19 -0.52
N LEU A 57 -17.13 -19.74 -0.32
CA LEU A 57 -17.94 -19.46 0.86
C LEU A 57 -17.30 -20.00 2.14
N PHE A 58 -16.56 -21.10 2.02
CA PHE A 58 -15.79 -21.63 3.15
C PHE A 58 -14.49 -20.86 3.34
N LEU A 59 -13.80 -20.49 2.26
CA LEU A 59 -12.61 -19.64 2.34
C LEU A 59 -12.88 -18.33 3.09
N VAL A 60 -13.97 -17.62 2.78
CA VAL A 60 -14.37 -16.38 3.47
C VAL A 60 -14.61 -16.60 4.97
N ARG A 61 -15.16 -17.74 5.36
CA ARG A 61 -15.36 -18.10 6.77
C ARG A 61 -14.05 -18.40 7.49
N LEU A 62 -13.10 -19.06 6.80
CA LEU A 62 -11.77 -19.33 7.32
C LEU A 62 -10.99 -18.02 7.53
N THR A 63 -10.98 -17.12 6.54
CA THR A 63 -10.28 -15.83 6.62
C THR A 63 -10.92 -14.90 7.66
N THR A 64 -12.24 -14.90 7.78
CA THR A 64 -12.94 -14.16 8.84
C THR A 64 -12.62 -14.73 10.21
N SER A 65 -12.61 -16.06 10.34
CA SER A 65 -12.20 -16.71 11.60
C SER A 65 -10.75 -16.41 11.95
N LEU A 66 -9.86 -16.27 10.96
CA LEU A 66 -8.45 -15.96 11.18
C LEU A 66 -8.33 -14.61 11.89
N ARG A 67 -9.00 -13.57 11.38
CA ARG A 67 -9.02 -12.23 11.98
C ARG A 67 -9.61 -12.19 13.39
N ILE A 68 -10.58 -13.05 13.70
CA ILE A 68 -11.18 -13.11 15.04
C ILE A 68 -10.29 -13.86 16.03
N THR A 69 -9.58 -14.88 15.56
CA THR A 69 -8.94 -15.87 16.46
C THR A 69 -7.43 -15.70 16.61
N TYR A 70 -6.74 -15.01 15.70
CA TYR A 70 -5.27 -14.94 15.70
C TYR A 70 -4.69 -14.37 17.00
N MET A 71 -5.34 -13.40 17.62
CA MET A 71 -4.93 -12.85 18.92
C MET A 71 -5.12 -13.81 20.10
N THR A 72 -5.97 -14.83 19.95
CA THR A 72 -6.25 -15.84 21.00
C THR A 72 -5.51 -17.15 20.78
N GLY A 73 -4.88 -17.35 19.62
CA GLY A 73 -4.06 -18.53 19.27
C GLY A 73 -4.80 -19.88 19.18
N SER A 74 -6.13 -19.89 19.29
CA SER A 74 -6.91 -21.14 19.30
C SER A 74 -7.02 -21.74 17.89
N CYS A 75 -6.38 -22.90 17.68
CA CYS A 75 -6.43 -23.66 16.41
C CYS A 75 -5.83 -22.92 15.20
N LEU A 76 -4.94 -21.95 15.44
CA LEU A 76 -4.41 -21.06 14.42
C LEU A 76 -3.62 -21.80 13.32
N GLU A 77 -2.74 -22.73 13.68
CA GLU A 77 -2.00 -23.59 12.74
C GLU A 77 -2.93 -24.27 11.73
N LYS A 78 -3.99 -24.92 12.22
CA LYS A 78 -4.95 -25.65 11.38
C LYS A 78 -5.73 -24.70 10.49
N LEU A 79 -6.09 -23.53 11.00
CA LEU A 79 -6.78 -22.50 10.23
C LEU A 79 -5.91 -21.97 9.08
N LEU A 80 -4.64 -21.67 9.36
CA LEU A 80 -3.65 -21.26 8.36
C LEU A 80 -3.43 -22.36 7.32
N ARG A 81 -3.30 -23.62 7.73
CA ARG A 81 -3.16 -24.77 6.82
C ARG A 81 -4.38 -24.94 5.91
N SER A 82 -5.59 -24.80 6.44
CA SER A 82 -6.82 -24.86 5.64
C SER A 82 -6.87 -23.74 4.61
N ILE A 83 -6.50 -22.51 4.96
CA ILE A 83 -6.37 -21.40 4.00
C ILE A 83 -5.31 -21.74 2.93
N GLY A 84 -4.19 -22.35 3.33
CA GLY A 84 -3.11 -22.75 2.43
C GLY A 84 -3.53 -23.74 1.34
N ILE A 85 -4.49 -24.62 1.62
CA ILE A 85 -5.05 -25.54 0.62
C ILE A 85 -5.70 -24.75 -0.53
N PHE A 86 -6.47 -23.70 -0.22
CA PHE A 86 -7.07 -22.85 -1.24
C PHE A 86 -6.02 -22.07 -2.03
N LEU A 87 -5.08 -21.41 -1.34
CA LEU A 87 -4.12 -20.52 -2.01
C LEU A 87 -3.11 -21.29 -2.87
N SER A 88 -2.77 -22.52 -2.47
CA SER A 88 -1.78 -23.35 -3.16
C SER A 88 -2.37 -24.23 -4.26
N ALA A 89 -3.69 -24.26 -4.41
CA ALA A 89 -4.35 -25.09 -5.43
C ALA A 89 -3.97 -24.65 -6.84
N VAL A 90 -3.87 -25.60 -7.78
CA VAL A 90 -3.72 -25.25 -9.20
C VAL A 90 -4.94 -24.46 -9.64
N SER A 91 -4.71 -23.34 -10.34
CA SER A 91 -5.74 -22.37 -10.76
C SER A 91 -6.43 -21.61 -9.60
N SER A 92 -5.70 -21.33 -8.50
CA SER A 92 -6.19 -20.62 -7.31
C SER A 92 -6.35 -19.10 -7.43
N ASN A 93 -6.20 -18.50 -8.62
CA ASN A 93 -6.20 -17.03 -8.80
C ASN A 93 -7.38 -16.33 -8.13
N ARG A 94 -8.59 -16.92 -8.23
CA ARG A 94 -9.79 -16.40 -7.56
C ARG A 94 -9.64 -16.36 -6.04
N TYR A 95 -9.18 -17.47 -5.43
CA TYR A 95 -8.97 -17.55 -3.98
C TYR A 95 -7.86 -16.61 -3.49
N LEU A 96 -6.81 -16.44 -4.28
CA LEU A 96 -5.74 -15.46 -3.99
C LEU A 96 -6.28 -14.03 -3.95
N ILE A 97 -7.13 -13.65 -4.92
CA ILE A 97 -7.77 -12.33 -4.94
C ILE A 97 -8.68 -12.16 -3.73
N GLU A 98 -9.59 -13.12 -3.48
CA GLU A 98 -10.50 -13.08 -2.34
C GLU A 98 -9.75 -12.96 -1.00
N PHE A 99 -8.62 -13.67 -0.85
CA PHE A 99 -7.77 -13.60 0.34
C PHE A 99 -7.08 -12.24 0.51
N LEU A 100 -6.61 -11.64 -0.59
CA LEU A 100 -5.96 -10.33 -0.57
C LEU A 100 -6.93 -9.20 -0.27
N GLU A 101 -8.12 -9.23 -0.88
CA GLU A 101 -9.17 -8.22 -0.71
C GLU A 101 -9.65 -8.11 0.74
N VAL A 102 -9.67 -9.22 1.48
CA VAL A 102 -10.04 -9.22 2.90
C VAL A 102 -8.87 -8.84 3.84
N GLY A 103 -7.73 -8.42 3.30
CA GLY A 103 -6.55 -8.06 4.09
C GLY A 103 -5.79 -9.27 4.64
N GLY A 104 -5.89 -10.44 4.00
CA GLY A 104 -5.27 -11.67 4.48
C GLY A 104 -3.76 -11.55 4.68
N VAL A 105 -3.04 -10.89 3.77
CA VAL A 105 -1.59 -10.64 3.89
C VAL A 105 -1.25 -9.83 5.15
N LEU A 106 -2.04 -8.79 5.47
CA LEU A 106 -1.85 -8.01 6.69
C LEU A 106 -2.02 -8.89 7.94
N THR A 107 -3.06 -9.71 7.96
CA THR A 107 -3.30 -10.62 9.10
C THR A 107 -2.15 -11.62 9.27
N LEU A 108 -1.57 -12.13 8.18
CA LEU A 108 -0.38 -13.00 8.24
C LEU A 108 0.84 -12.28 8.82
N LEU A 109 1.06 -11.03 8.43
CA LEU A 109 2.17 -10.23 8.94
C LEU A 109 1.98 -9.86 10.42
N GLU A 110 0.76 -9.51 10.82
CA GLU A 110 0.41 -9.28 12.24
C GLU A 110 0.66 -10.52 13.09
N ILE A 111 0.29 -11.71 12.60
CA ILE A 111 0.58 -13.00 13.25
C ILE A 111 2.08 -13.16 13.52
N LEU A 112 2.95 -12.77 12.57
CA LEU A 112 4.40 -12.84 12.76
C LEU A 112 4.92 -11.82 13.78
N GLY A 113 4.22 -10.70 13.95
CA GLY A 113 4.55 -9.65 14.92
C GLY A 113 4.11 -9.92 16.36
N LEU A 114 3.31 -10.96 16.61
CA LEU A 114 2.84 -11.28 17.98
C LEU A 114 3.97 -11.83 18.85
N GLU A 115 4.18 -11.23 20.03
CA GLU A 115 5.24 -11.62 20.97
C GLU A 115 5.07 -13.05 21.52
N LYS A 116 3.83 -13.47 21.75
CA LYS A 116 3.47 -14.75 22.38
C LYS A 116 2.63 -15.63 21.45
N ILE A 117 3.26 -16.12 20.40
CA ILE A 117 2.64 -17.04 19.44
C ILE A 117 3.50 -18.29 19.23
N LYS A 118 2.87 -19.42 18.89
CA LYS A 118 3.58 -20.68 18.67
C LYS A 118 4.42 -20.63 17.40
N GLU A 119 5.55 -21.32 17.42
CA GLU A 119 6.44 -21.42 16.26
C GLU A 119 5.77 -22.15 15.08
N GLU A 120 4.88 -23.11 15.33
CA GLU A 120 4.10 -23.75 14.26
C GLU A 120 3.18 -22.74 13.54
N ASP A 121 2.54 -21.85 14.28
CA ASP A 121 1.66 -20.83 13.71
C ASP A 121 2.45 -19.82 12.86
N LYS A 122 3.62 -19.38 13.33
CA LYS A 122 4.53 -18.51 12.55
C LYS A 122 4.99 -19.19 11.27
N LYS A 123 5.37 -20.47 11.36
CA LYS A 123 5.82 -21.26 10.21
C LYS A 123 4.73 -21.33 9.14
N GLU A 124 3.48 -21.58 9.53
CA GLU A 124 2.38 -21.62 8.56
C GLU A 124 2.06 -20.24 7.99
N SER A 125 2.14 -19.18 8.79
CA SER A 125 1.97 -17.82 8.27
C SER A 125 3.03 -17.46 7.21
N ILE A 126 4.30 -17.81 7.46
CA ILE A 126 5.39 -17.62 6.48
C ILE A 126 5.12 -18.42 5.20
N LYS A 127 4.67 -19.68 5.31
CA LYS A 127 4.35 -20.48 4.12
C LYS A 127 3.24 -19.84 3.29
N LEU A 128 2.19 -19.30 3.91
CA LEU A 128 1.14 -18.60 3.17
C LEU A 128 1.66 -17.34 2.46
N LEU A 129 2.50 -16.55 3.13
CA LEU A 129 3.16 -15.41 2.49
C LEU A 129 4.02 -15.84 1.30
N GLN A 130 4.73 -16.97 1.40
CA GLN A 130 5.50 -17.54 0.29
C GLN A 130 4.59 -17.98 -0.87
N VAL A 131 3.44 -18.60 -0.60
CA VAL A 131 2.46 -18.98 -1.63
C VAL A 131 1.96 -17.75 -2.38
N VAL A 132 1.56 -16.70 -1.65
CA VAL A 132 1.13 -15.44 -2.25
C VAL A 132 2.26 -14.81 -3.08
N ALA A 133 3.49 -14.74 -2.52
CA ALA A 133 4.65 -14.21 -3.23
C ALA A 133 4.98 -15.00 -4.51
N ASN A 134 4.87 -16.33 -4.47
CA ASN A 134 5.17 -17.20 -5.61
C ASN A 134 4.11 -17.12 -6.72
N SER A 135 2.95 -16.53 -6.45
CA SER A 135 1.87 -16.37 -7.42
C SER A 135 2.16 -15.30 -8.49
N GLY A 136 3.20 -14.48 -8.31
CA GLY A 136 3.65 -13.53 -9.34
C GLY A 136 4.32 -12.26 -8.80
N ARG A 137 4.97 -11.51 -9.69
CA ARG A 137 5.70 -10.26 -9.34
C ARG A 137 4.83 -9.26 -8.60
N LYS A 138 3.60 -9.02 -9.09
CA LYS A 138 2.62 -8.09 -8.49
C LYS A 138 2.33 -8.42 -7.01
N TYR A 139 2.28 -9.71 -6.66
CA TYR A 139 2.00 -10.12 -5.29
C TYR A 139 3.23 -9.97 -4.37
N LYS A 140 4.44 -10.14 -4.92
CA LYS A 140 5.69 -9.84 -4.20
C LYS A 140 5.78 -8.35 -3.85
N GLU A 141 5.46 -7.49 -4.81
CA GLU A 141 5.41 -6.03 -4.60
C GLU A 141 4.37 -5.67 -3.54
N LEU A 142 3.17 -6.26 -3.61
CA LEU A 142 2.12 -6.03 -2.62
C LEU A 142 2.53 -6.41 -1.19
N ILE A 143 3.14 -7.59 -0.99
CA ILE A 143 3.64 -8.01 0.33
C ILE A 143 4.69 -7.04 0.86
N CYS A 144 5.59 -6.56 -0.01
CA CYS A 144 6.64 -5.61 0.36
C CYS A 144 6.09 -4.21 0.70
N GLU A 145 5.02 -3.77 0.05
CA GLU A 145 4.44 -2.44 0.25
C GLU A 145 3.47 -2.36 1.44
N SER A 146 2.75 -3.45 1.75
CA SER A 146 1.55 -3.36 2.61
C SER A 146 1.83 -3.25 4.11
N TYR A 147 2.96 -3.77 4.64
CA TYR A 147 3.22 -3.73 6.09
C TYR A 147 3.94 -2.46 6.55
N ALA A 148 4.93 -2.03 5.77
CA ALA A 148 5.81 -0.94 6.17
C ALA A 148 5.03 0.37 6.31
N ILE A 149 4.12 0.67 5.38
CA ILE A 149 3.36 1.92 5.40
C ILE A 149 2.37 1.95 6.55
N GLU A 150 1.66 0.85 6.83
CA GLU A 150 0.72 0.78 7.96
C GLU A 150 1.45 0.84 9.31
N LEU A 151 2.59 0.16 9.46
CA LEU A 151 3.44 0.30 10.64
C LEU A 151 3.97 1.73 10.78
N ILE A 152 4.38 2.37 9.69
CA ILE A 152 4.84 3.76 9.70
C ILE A 152 3.70 4.70 10.12
N LYS A 153 2.46 4.46 9.66
CA LYS A 153 1.26 5.22 10.08
C LYS A 153 0.96 5.05 11.57
N ASP A 154 1.21 3.87 12.13
CA ASP A 154 1.04 3.65 13.56
C ASP A 154 2.18 4.32 14.35
N LEU A 155 3.43 4.11 13.95
CA LEU A 155 4.62 4.67 14.59
C LEU A 155 4.65 6.20 14.57
N VAL A 156 4.12 6.84 13.53
CA VAL A 156 4.04 8.30 13.45
C VAL A 156 3.11 8.89 14.52
N THR A 157 2.22 8.10 15.13
CA THR A 157 1.34 8.59 16.19
C THR A 157 2.09 8.82 17.50
N TYR A 158 3.23 8.16 17.70
CA TYR A 158 4.07 8.31 18.90
C TYR A 158 5.02 9.51 18.76
N ASP A 159 4.88 10.50 19.65
CA ASP A 159 5.63 11.77 19.57
C ASP A 159 7.16 11.58 19.60
N ASP A 160 7.65 10.62 20.39
CA ASP A 160 9.08 10.37 20.59
C ASP A 160 9.82 9.92 19.31
N VAL A 161 9.12 9.26 18.41
CA VAL A 161 9.67 8.71 17.15
C VAL A 161 9.18 9.43 15.91
N ARG A 162 8.05 10.14 15.96
CA ARG A 162 7.44 10.87 14.83
C ARG A 162 8.46 11.71 14.06
N LEU A 163 9.12 12.64 14.74
CA LEU A 163 10.01 13.60 14.07
C LEU A 163 11.22 12.91 13.42
N ALA A 164 11.77 11.89 14.08
CA ALA A 164 12.88 11.11 13.54
C ALA A 164 12.45 10.29 12.30
N LEU A 165 11.25 9.70 12.36
CA LEU A 165 10.66 8.93 11.27
C LEU A 165 10.38 9.81 10.05
N LEU A 166 9.74 10.96 10.23
CA LEU A 166 9.45 11.90 9.13
C LEU A 166 10.74 12.44 8.51
N LYS A 167 11.76 12.77 9.32
CA LYS A 167 13.09 13.16 8.81
C LYS A 167 13.74 12.04 8.00
N GLY A 168 13.65 10.80 8.47
CA GLY A 168 14.15 9.62 7.77
C GLY A 168 13.48 9.43 6.41
N LEU A 169 12.15 9.48 6.36
CA LEU A 169 11.38 9.38 5.12
C LEU A 169 11.73 10.48 4.12
N VAL A 170 11.83 11.73 4.58
CA VAL A 170 12.19 12.86 3.72
C VAL A 170 13.63 12.75 3.22
N ALA A 171 14.56 12.20 4.02
CA ALA A 171 15.94 11.95 3.58
C ALA A 171 16.02 10.88 2.48
N LEU A 172 15.16 9.85 2.53
CA LEU A 172 15.10 8.80 1.50
C LEU A 172 14.63 9.31 0.13
N LEU A 173 14.04 10.52 0.05
CA LEU A 173 13.66 11.14 -1.21
C LEU A 173 14.86 11.68 -2.02
N ILE A 174 16.05 11.81 -1.43
CA ILE A 174 17.27 12.23 -2.15
C ILE A 174 18.33 11.14 -1.99
N PRO A 175 18.84 10.55 -3.09
CA PRO A 175 19.95 9.60 -3.02
C PRO A 175 21.18 10.28 -2.39
N SER A 176 21.76 9.70 -1.35
CA SER A 176 22.93 10.30 -0.72
C SER A 176 24.15 10.21 -1.66
N LEU A 177 24.75 11.36 -2.01
CA LEU A 177 26.00 11.43 -2.79
C LEU A 177 27.17 10.66 -2.13
N LYS A 178 27.07 10.38 -0.83
CA LYS A 178 28.08 9.62 -0.07
C LYS A 178 28.03 8.12 -0.36
N GLU A 179 26.87 7.58 -0.74
CA GLU A 179 26.74 6.17 -1.13
C GLU A 179 27.10 5.98 -2.60
N THR A 180 26.79 6.93 -3.47
CA THR A 180 27.19 6.89 -4.89
C THR A 180 28.71 6.96 -5.05
N SER A 181 29.41 7.81 -4.29
CA SER A 181 30.88 7.97 -4.34
C SER A 181 31.68 6.80 -3.72
N LYS A 182 31.18 6.19 -2.63
CA LYS A 182 31.79 4.97 -2.05
C LYS A 182 31.62 3.75 -2.94
N LEU A 183 30.52 3.70 -3.68
CA LEU A 183 30.24 2.62 -4.62
C LEU A 183 31.05 2.83 -5.93
N GLN A 184 31.11 4.06 -6.45
CA GLN A 184 31.93 4.42 -7.63
C GLN A 184 33.43 4.20 -7.42
N SER A 185 33.98 4.50 -6.24
CA SER A 185 35.41 4.28 -5.95
C SER A 185 35.81 2.80 -5.84
N LYS A 186 34.84 1.88 -5.73
CA LYS A 186 35.06 0.42 -5.83
C LYS A 186 34.81 -0.15 -7.23
N ILE A 187 34.26 0.63 -8.17
CA ILE A 187 33.88 0.19 -9.53
C ILE A 187 34.84 0.77 -10.59
N LEU A 188 36.12 0.93 -10.25
CA LEU A 188 37.13 1.23 -11.28
C LEU A 188 37.54 -0.02 -12.11
N ASN A 189 36.86 -1.16 -11.94
CA ASN A 189 37.07 -2.37 -12.74
C ASN A 189 35.73 -2.91 -13.24
N ASP A 190 35.52 -2.75 -14.55
CA ASP A 190 34.64 -3.47 -15.47
C ASP A 190 33.36 -4.14 -14.94
N SER A 191 32.20 -3.57 -15.28
CA SER A 191 31.01 -4.26 -15.82
C SER A 191 29.75 -3.42 -15.59
N SER A 192 29.15 -2.94 -16.68
CA SER A 192 27.87 -2.20 -16.72
C SER A 192 26.68 -2.98 -16.11
N VAL A 193 26.80 -4.30 -15.98
CA VAL A 193 25.78 -5.17 -15.39
C VAL A 193 25.73 -5.05 -13.85
N LEU A 194 26.86 -4.76 -13.19
CA LEU A 194 26.94 -4.59 -11.74
C LEU A 194 26.41 -3.23 -11.25
N GLN A 195 26.50 -2.19 -12.08
CA GLN A 195 25.95 -0.86 -11.79
C GLN A 195 24.42 -0.92 -11.65
N LEU A 196 23.73 -1.58 -12.58
CA LEU A 196 22.27 -1.69 -12.57
C LEU A 196 21.73 -2.39 -11.30
N THR A 197 22.45 -3.39 -10.80
CA THR A 197 22.06 -4.14 -9.59
C THR A 197 22.26 -3.37 -8.28
N ALA A 198 23.17 -2.39 -8.24
CA ALA A 198 23.47 -1.63 -7.04
C ALA A 198 22.61 -0.36 -6.88
N HIS A 199 22.04 0.16 -7.97
CA HIS A 199 21.15 1.31 -7.94
C HIS A 199 19.67 0.94 -7.69
N LEU A 200 19.28 -0.30 -8.00
CA LEU A 200 17.92 -0.82 -7.83
C LEU A 200 17.33 -0.69 -6.40
N PRO A 201 18.09 -0.90 -5.30
CA PRO A 201 17.56 -0.71 -3.94
C PRO A 201 17.31 0.76 -3.57
N MET A 202 18.13 1.70 -4.05
CA MET A 202 17.99 3.13 -3.72
C MET A 202 16.75 3.74 -4.40
N PHE A 203 16.44 3.30 -5.62
CA PHE A 203 15.28 3.80 -6.36
C PHE A 203 13.94 3.25 -5.85
N LEU A 204 13.93 1.99 -5.40
CA LEU A 204 12.79 1.42 -4.69
C LEU A 204 12.54 2.16 -3.38
N GLN A 205 13.59 2.50 -2.63
CA GLN A 205 13.47 3.29 -1.40
C GLN A 205 12.89 4.69 -1.64
N GLN A 206 13.34 5.39 -2.68
CA GLN A 206 12.84 6.72 -3.03
C GLN A 206 11.34 6.68 -3.39
N ALA A 207 10.94 5.72 -4.23
CA ALA A 207 9.55 5.49 -4.61
C ALA A 207 8.67 5.13 -3.39
N SER A 208 9.12 4.20 -2.54
CA SER A 208 8.40 3.82 -1.32
C SER A 208 8.30 4.97 -0.32
N ALA A 209 9.34 5.79 -0.18
CA ALA A 209 9.33 6.97 0.69
C ALA A 209 8.34 8.02 0.21
N ALA A 210 8.32 8.32 -1.10
CA ALA A 210 7.33 9.23 -1.69
C ALA A 210 5.90 8.75 -1.42
N LYS A 211 5.64 7.46 -1.66
CA LYS A 211 4.33 6.84 -1.37
C LYS A 211 3.95 6.94 0.11
N ALA A 212 4.86 6.58 1.02
CA ALA A 212 4.60 6.63 2.46
C ALA A 212 4.30 8.07 2.93
N ILE A 213 5.09 9.04 2.48
CA ILE A 213 4.88 10.47 2.76
C ILE A 213 3.50 10.92 2.27
N GLY A 214 3.12 10.55 1.05
CA GLY A 214 1.81 10.90 0.49
C GLY A 214 0.65 10.31 1.27
N VAL A 215 0.78 9.08 1.76
CA VAL A 215 -0.23 8.44 2.61
C VAL A 215 -0.32 9.12 3.98
N LEU A 216 0.81 9.40 4.61
CA LEU A 216 0.87 10.06 5.92
C LEU A 216 0.27 11.47 5.88
N ALA A 217 0.65 12.27 4.88
CA ALA A 217 0.19 13.65 4.73
C ALA A 217 -1.33 13.71 4.52
N ARG A 218 -1.89 12.81 3.70
CA ARG A 218 -3.35 12.70 3.48
C ARG A 218 -4.11 12.24 4.72
N SER A 219 -3.46 11.49 5.62
CA SER A 219 -4.09 10.93 6.82
C SER A 219 -4.16 11.94 7.97
N ASN A 220 -3.21 12.88 8.06
CA ASN A 220 -3.14 13.85 9.14
C ASN A 220 -2.52 15.18 8.67
N TRP A 221 -3.31 16.26 8.79
CA TRP A 221 -2.90 17.61 8.40
C TRP A 221 -1.65 18.11 9.14
N SER A 222 -1.54 17.84 10.46
CA SER A 222 -0.37 18.25 11.26
C SER A 222 0.90 17.61 10.73
N ILE A 223 0.82 16.34 10.31
CA ILE A 223 1.96 15.64 9.71
C ILE A 223 2.33 16.25 8.36
N ALA A 224 1.34 16.65 7.55
CA ALA A 224 1.59 17.36 6.30
C ALA A 224 2.34 18.68 6.54
N GLU A 225 1.93 19.48 7.53
CA GLU A 225 2.63 20.72 7.91
C GLU A 225 4.07 20.44 8.41
N GLU A 226 4.26 19.43 9.27
CA GLU A 226 5.59 19.03 9.74
C GLU A 226 6.51 18.63 8.56
N LEU A 227 5.99 17.86 7.60
CA LEU A 227 6.72 17.47 6.39
C LEU A 227 7.14 18.69 5.55
N LEU A 228 6.30 19.73 5.46
CA LEU A 228 6.68 20.98 4.79
C LEU A 228 7.86 21.66 5.47
N HIS A 229 7.90 21.70 6.81
CA HIS A 229 9.03 22.23 7.57
C HIS A 229 10.32 21.43 7.32
N LEU A 230 10.19 20.13 7.05
CA LEU A 230 11.29 19.23 6.69
C LEU A 230 11.74 19.34 5.23
N ARG A 231 11.22 20.31 4.46
CA ARG A 231 11.55 20.55 3.04
C ARG A 231 11.09 19.42 2.11
N VAL A 232 10.01 18.72 2.45
CA VAL A 232 9.48 17.62 1.62
C VAL A 232 9.24 18.03 0.16
N VAL A 233 8.79 19.27 -0.10
CA VAL A 233 8.50 19.76 -1.46
C VAL A 233 9.75 19.83 -2.33
N HIS A 234 10.85 20.33 -1.78
CA HIS A 234 12.13 20.36 -2.49
C HIS A 234 12.58 18.96 -2.89
N ASN A 235 12.48 18.01 -1.96
CA ASN A 235 12.93 16.64 -2.15
C ASN A 235 12.01 15.87 -3.11
N LEU A 236 10.69 16.10 -3.06
CA LEU A 236 9.75 15.53 -4.02
C LEU A 236 9.99 16.06 -5.44
N MET A 237 10.20 17.37 -5.60
CA MET A 237 10.57 17.94 -6.91
C MET A 237 11.89 17.33 -7.41
N ALA A 238 12.88 17.18 -6.53
CA ALA A 238 14.14 16.53 -6.91
C ALA A 238 13.94 15.07 -7.34
N ALA A 239 13.08 14.32 -6.66
CA ALA A 239 12.71 12.95 -7.04
C ALA A 239 11.92 12.88 -8.35
N MET A 240 11.07 13.87 -8.64
CA MET A 240 10.38 13.99 -9.95
C MET A 240 11.34 14.21 -11.12
N GLY A 241 12.45 14.92 -10.86
CA GLY A 241 13.53 15.13 -11.83
C GLY A 241 14.46 13.92 -12.01
N ASN A 242 14.29 12.84 -11.24
CA ASN A 242 15.17 11.67 -11.31
C ASN A 242 14.80 10.75 -12.49
N THR A 243 15.39 10.99 -13.66
CA THR A 243 15.16 10.23 -14.89
C THR A 243 15.62 8.76 -14.83
N ASP A 244 16.41 8.39 -13.82
CA ASP A 244 16.86 7.02 -13.63
C ASP A 244 15.73 6.06 -13.16
N HIS A 245 14.59 6.59 -12.70
CA HIS A 245 13.51 5.74 -12.16
C HIS A 245 12.09 6.32 -12.30
N SER A 246 11.36 5.86 -13.31
CA SER A 246 9.98 6.26 -13.63
C SER A 246 8.99 6.15 -12.47
N ASN A 247 9.05 5.07 -11.69
CA ASN A 247 8.14 4.87 -10.55
C ASN A 247 8.37 5.89 -9.42
N SER A 248 9.61 6.35 -9.24
CA SER A 248 9.94 7.38 -8.25
C SER A 248 9.39 8.73 -8.72
N GLN A 249 9.59 9.05 -10.01
CA GLN A 249 9.07 10.27 -10.61
C GLN A 249 7.54 10.33 -10.49
N ARG A 250 6.86 9.25 -10.86
CA ARG A 250 5.40 9.11 -10.76
C ARG A 250 4.91 9.31 -9.32
N LEU A 251 5.45 8.57 -8.35
CA LEU A 251 4.98 8.64 -6.96
C LEU A 251 5.32 9.97 -6.30
N ALA A 252 6.46 10.57 -6.63
CA ALA A 252 6.83 11.89 -6.17
C ALA A 252 5.91 12.97 -6.76
N SER A 253 5.55 12.86 -8.03
CA SER A 253 4.59 13.75 -8.72
C SER A 253 3.21 13.70 -8.07
N LEU A 254 2.63 12.51 -7.91
CA LEU A 254 1.33 12.31 -7.25
C LEU A 254 1.33 12.74 -5.77
N THR A 255 2.48 12.66 -5.11
CA THR A 255 2.61 13.14 -3.73
C THR A 255 2.72 14.66 -3.67
N LEU A 256 3.47 15.28 -4.60
CA LEU A 256 3.60 16.72 -4.69
C LEU A 256 2.28 17.39 -5.08
N GLU A 257 1.51 16.78 -5.97
CA GLU A 257 0.19 17.27 -6.39
C GLU A 257 -0.71 17.53 -5.18
N TYR A 258 -0.74 16.58 -4.24
CA TYR A 258 -1.50 16.77 -2.99
C TYR A 258 -1.05 18.00 -2.20
N PHE A 259 0.26 18.21 -2.03
CA PHE A 259 0.74 19.39 -1.31
C PHE A 259 0.42 20.69 -2.04
N VAL A 260 0.49 20.69 -3.37
CA VAL A 260 0.14 21.85 -4.21
C VAL A 260 -1.35 22.16 -4.08
N GLN A 261 -2.23 21.16 -4.14
CA GLN A 261 -3.68 21.34 -4.00
C GLN A 261 -4.10 21.79 -2.60
N MET A 262 -3.42 21.31 -1.56
CA MET A 262 -3.80 21.59 -0.18
C MET A 262 -3.20 22.87 0.38
N PHE A 263 -2.03 23.31 -0.09
CA PHE A 263 -1.30 24.44 0.48
C PHE A 263 -1.00 25.50 -0.60
N PRO A 264 -1.72 26.64 -0.61
CA PRO A 264 -1.51 27.70 -1.61
C PRO A 264 -0.07 28.24 -1.64
N VAL A 265 0.60 28.28 -0.49
CA VAL A 265 2.01 28.67 -0.41
C VAL A 265 2.92 27.68 -1.15
N VAL A 266 2.59 26.39 -1.16
CA VAL A 266 3.32 25.36 -1.91
C VAL A 266 3.09 25.56 -3.40
N GLU A 267 1.83 25.72 -3.80
CA GLU A 267 1.42 25.99 -5.19
C GLU A 267 2.22 27.14 -5.82
N GLU A 268 2.26 28.29 -5.15
CA GLU A 268 2.99 29.47 -5.61
C GLU A 268 4.49 29.19 -5.82
N HIS A 269 5.11 28.53 -4.85
CA HIS A 269 6.56 28.26 -4.89
C HIS A 269 6.94 27.19 -5.90
N VAL A 270 6.10 26.16 -6.06
CA VAL A 270 6.28 25.10 -7.05
C VAL A 270 6.11 25.66 -8.46
N ARG A 271 5.02 26.41 -8.71
CA ARG A 271 4.78 27.08 -10.00
C ARG A 271 5.94 27.98 -10.39
N ARG A 272 6.40 28.83 -9.46
CA ARG A 272 7.55 29.73 -9.72
C ARG A 272 8.83 28.96 -10.03
N SER A 273 9.04 27.79 -9.41
CA SER A 273 10.24 26.99 -9.62
C SER A 273 10.20 26.15 -10.90
N MET A 274 9.04 25.64 -11.29
CA MET A 274 8.86 24.85 -12.52
C MET A 274 8.76 25.74 -13.77
N GLY A 275 8.24 26.96 -13.61
CA GLY A 275 7.75 27.76 -14.74
C GLY A 275 6.34 27.36 -15.15
N GLU A 276 5.63 28.27 -15.83
CA GLU A 276 4.19 28.11 -16.10
C GLU A 276 3.90 26.88 -16.98
N GLU A 277 4.67 26.66 -18.05
CA GLU A 277 4.43 25.55 -18.99
C GLU A 277 4.57 24.18 -18.33
N LEU A 278 5.67 23.95 -17.60
CA LEU A 278 5.91 22.68 -16.89
C LEU A 278 4.91 22.49 -15.76
N TYR A 279 4.52 23.56 -15.07
CA TYR A 279 3.52 23.51 -14.01
C TYR A 279 2.12 23.13 -14.53
N GLN A 280 1.69 23.70 -15.65
CA GLN A 280 0.42 23.33 -16.30
C GLN A 280 0.45 21.86 -16.76
N LEU A 281 1.57 21.41 -17.32
CA LEU A 281 1.74 20.00 -17.69
C LEU A 281 1.62 19.08 -16.47
N PHE A 282 2.28 19.45 -15.36
CA PHE A 282 2.20 18.72 -14.09
C PHE A 282 0.77 18.62 -13.54
N LEU A 283 0.01 19.72 -13.51
CA LEU A 283 -1.38 19.69 -13.03
C LEU A 283 -2.31 18.89 -13.96
N SER A 284 -2.06 18.91 -15.27
CA SER A 284 -2.93 18.22 -16.23
C SER A 284 -2.78 16.70 -16.19
N ASN A 285 -1.57 16.19 -15.92
CA ASN A 285 -1.30 14.76 -15.86
C ASN A 285 -0.07 14.46 -14.97
N PRO A 286 -0.26 14.46 -13.63
CA PRO A 286 0.83 14.21 -12.69
C PRO A 286 1.29 12.74 -12.72
N GLU A 287 0.42 11.79 -13.09
CA GLU A 287 0.74 10.37 -13.13
C GLU A 287 1.75 10.03 -14.23
N ASP A 288 1.55 10.58 -15.45
CA ASP A 288 2.38 10.29 -16.62
C ASP A 288 3.38 11.41 -16.94
N LEU A 289 3.55 12.39 -16.05
CA LEU A 289 4.43 13.54 -16.27
C LEU A 289 5.84 13.10 -16.70
N TYR A 290 6.37 12.05 -16.06
CA TYR A 290 7.70 11.51 -16.33
C TYR A 290 7.91 11.03 -17.78
N MET A 291 6.83 10.68 -18.49
CA MET A 291 6.90 10.30 -19.91
C MET A 291 6.92 11.51 -20.85
N LYS A 292 6.53 12.69 -20.35
CA LYS A 292 6.33 13.91 -21.15
C LYS A 292 7.41 14.97 -20.93
N ILE A 293 8.15 14.88 -19.84
CA ILE A 293 9.21 15.83 -19.53
C ILE A 293 10.50 15.50 -20.28
N ASP A 294 11.19 16.53 -20.77
CA ASP A 294 12.52 16.40 -21.35
C ASP A 294 13.63 16.47 -20.29
N SER A 295 14.88 16.28 -20.72
CA SER A 295 16.04 16.31 -19.82
C SER A 295 16.24 17.68 -19.15
N ILE A 296 15.88 18.78 -19.82
CA ILE A 296 16.03 20.13 -19.27
C ILE A 296 15.00 20.35 -18.16
N GLN A 297 13.76 19.93 -18.39
CA GLN A 297 12.69 19.97 -17.40
C GLN A 297 13.00 19.07 -16.19
N ALA A 298 13.57 17.89 -16.43
CA ALA A 298 14.05 17.03 -15.35
C ALA A 298 15.17 17.71 -14.54
N ASP A 299 16.11 18.39 -15.18
CA ASP A 299 17.18 19.15 -14.50
C ASP A 299 16.63 20.34 -13.69
N ILE A 300 15.61 21.05 -14.20
CA ILE A 300 14.91 22.12 -13.47
C ILE A 300 14.32 21.58 -12.16
N LEU A 301 13.69 20.40 -12.23
CA LEU A 301 13.11 19.73 -11.06
C LEU A 301 14.21 19.25 -10.09
N ALA A 302 15.27 18.63 -10.59
CA ALA A 302 16.40 18.13 -9.79
C ALA A 302 17.18 19.26 -9.08
N ALA A 303 17.41 20.39 -9.76
CA ALA A 303 18.20 21.52 -9.26
C ALA A 303 17.36 22.58 -8.53
N ASN A 304 16.09 22.30 -8.25
CA ASN A 304 15.18 23.24 -7.61
C ASN A 304 15.74 23.75 -6.27
N LYS A 305 15.42 25.00 -5.90
CA LYS A 305 15.84 25.60 -4.61
C LYS A 305 14.67 25.94 -3.71
N VAL A 306 13.53 25.24 -3.90
CA VAL A 306 12.31 25.51 -3.15
C VAL A 306 12.58 25.31 -1.65
N ASN A 307 12.14 26.26 -0.84
CA ASN A 307 12.22 26.18 0.61
C ASN A 307 11.03 26.90 1.23
N ILE A 308 10.04 26.11 1.62
CA ILE A 308 8.74 26.58 2.10
C ILE A 308 8.75 26.81 3.61
N SER A 309 9.71 26.22 4.35
CA SER A 309 9.83 26.38 5.81
C SER A 309 9.97 27.86 6.23
N LYS A 310 10.61 28.70 5.41
CA LYS A 310 10.72 30.15 5.66
C LYS A 310 9.42 30.91 5.37
N ALA A 311 8.63 30.43 4.41
CA ALA A 311 7.38 31.07 3.99
C ALA A 311 6.21 30.71 4.93
N LEU A 312 6.18 29.50 5.48
CA LEU A 312 5.18 29.07 6.46
C LEU A 312 5.20 29.95 7.71
N TYR A 313 6.39 30.32 8.21
CA TYR A 313 6.52 31.22 9.37
C TYR A 313 5.90 32.61 9.13
N LEU A 314 5.94 33.09 7.89
CA LEU A 314 5.31 34.36 7.50
C LEU A 314 3.81 34.20 7.31
N TYR A 315 3.38 33.09 6.69
CA TYR A 315 1.98 32.76 6.43
C TYR A 315 1.18 32.57 7.73
N SER A 316 1.73 31.84 8.70
CA SER A 316 1.12 31.67 10.04
C SER A 316 1.00 32.99 10.80
N ARG A 317 1.93 33.93 10.59
CA ARG A 317 1.94 35.24 11.24
C ARG A 317 0.92 36.20 10.62
N THR A 318 0.74 36.15 9.31
CA THR A 318 -0.33 36.89 8.61
C THR A 318 -1.73 36.34 8.91
N TYR A 319 -1.89 35.04 9.21
CA TYR A 319 -3.17 34.46 9.61
C TYR A 319 -3.53 34.70 11.07
N SER A 320 -2.55 34.88 11.97
CA SER A 320 -2.82 35.28 13.35
C SER A 320 -3.31 36.72 13.51
N ASP A 321 -3.04 37.60 12.54
CA ASP A 321 -3.46 39.00 12.54
C ASP A 321 -4.83 39.24 11.86
N VAL A 322 -5.45 38.20 11.29
CA VAL A 322 -6.78 38.29 10.69
C VAL A 322 -7.75 37.40 11.46
N SER A 323 -8.39 37.99 12.46
CA SER A 323 -9.54 37.40 13.14
C SER A 323 -10.72 37.24 12.16
N PHE A 324 -10.84 36.07 11.53
CA PHE A 324 -12.09 35.61 10.91
C PHE A 324 -12.96 34.86 11.94
N PRO A 325 -14.30 34.90 11.83
CA PRO A 325 -15.23 34.61 12.93
C PRO A 325 -15.52 33.12 13.15
N PHE A 326 -14.65 32.21 12.73
CA PHE A 326 -14.84 30.78 12.96
C PHE A 326 -13.71 30.22 13.81
N GLY A 327 -13.99 30.18 15.12
CA GLY A 327 -13.24 29.43 16.12
C GLY A 327 -13.43 27.91 15.97
N PRO A 328 -12.76 27.12 16.83
CA PRO A 328 -12.33 25.76 16.52
C PRO A 328 -13.44 24.71 16.71
N HIS A 329 -13.30 23.64 15.93
CA HIS A 329 -14.06 22.38 15.91
C HIS A 329 -15.39 22.37 15.15
N GLY A 330 -15.45 21.46 14.17
CA GLY A 330 -16.68 21.02 13.53
C GLY A 330 -16.38 20.13 12.34
N ALA A 331 -16.48 18.82 12.52
CA ALA A 331 -16.63 17.89 11.41
C ALA A 331 -17.86 18.30 10.58
N GLY A 332 -17.70 18.36 9.25
CA GLY A 332 -18.80 18.45 8.31
C GLY A 332 -18.67 19.60 7.32
N GLN A 333 -18.18 19.29 6.12
CA GLN A 333 -18.97 19.38 4.89
C GLN A 333 -18.11 18.93 3.70
N MET A 334 -18.39 17.70 3.25
CA MET A 334 -18.27 17.33 1.84
C MET A 334 -19.28 18.14 1.03
N ALA A 335 -18.83 18.69 -0.10
CA ALA A 335 -19.48 18.71 -1.42
C ALA A 335 -18.77 19.81 -2.23
N TYR A 336 -18.06 19.53 -3.32
CA TYR A 336 -18.53 19.40 -4.70
C TYR A 336 -17.26 19.57 -5.58
N VAL A 337 -17.06 19.01 -6.78
CA VAL A 337 -17.91 18.24 -7.69
C VAL A 337 -16.97 17.43 -8.63
N THR A 338 -17.38 16.21 -8.90
CA THR A 338 -17.00 15.35 -10.04
C THR A 338 -17.53 15.93 -11.36
N HIS A 339 -16.69 16.10 -12.38
CA HIS A 339 -17.18 16.10 -13.77
C HIS A 339 -16.21 15.37 -14.69
N TYR A 340 -16.60 14.15 -15.08
CA TYR A 340 -16.23 13.51 -16.33
C TYR A 340 -17.51 13.37 -17.17
N GLN A 341 -17.42 13.88 -18.41
CA GLN A 341 -18.12 13.49 -19.64
C GLN A 341 -19.66 13.47 -19.67
N GLU A 342 -20.24 14.50 -20.30
CA GLU A 342 -21.47 14.36 -21.08
C GLU A 342 -21.09 14.02 -22.53
N ASP A 343 -21.33 12.77 -22.93
CA ASP A 343 -21.57 12.44 -24.33
C ASP A 343 -23.05 12.70 -24.62
N GLY A 344 -23.31 13.60 -25.57
CA GLY A 344 -24.65 13.90 -26.04
C GLY A 344 -25.19 12.85 -27.00
N GLU A 345 -26.51 12.77 -27.07
CA GLU A 345 -27.28 12.57 -28.31
C GLU A 345 -28.77 12.92 -28.04
N PRO A 346 -29.58 13.19 -29.08
CA PRO A 346 -30.38 14.41 -29.12
C PRO A 346 -31.89 14.19 -28.89
N THR A 347 -32.52 15.35 -28.65
CA THR A 347 -33.95 15.65 -28.58
C THR A 347 -34.79 15.12 -29.74
N GLU A 348 -36.01 14.67 -29.41
CA GLU A 348 -37.26 15.18 -30.00
C GLU A 348 -38.18 15.71 -28.90
#